data_AF-B9TCP6-F1
#
_entry.id   AF-B9TCP6-F1
#
_cell.length_a   1.000
_cell.length_b   1.000
_cell.length_c   1.000
_cell.angle_alpha   90.00
_cell.angle_beta   90.00
_cell.angle_gamma   90.00
#
_symmetry.space_group_name_H-M   'P 1'
#
loop_
_entity.id
_entity.type
_entity.pdbx_description
1 polymer ?
#
loop_
_entity_poly.entity_id
_entity_poly.type
_entity_poly.pdbx_seq_one_letter_code
_entity_poly.pdbx_strand_id
1 'polypeptide(L)'
;ARAPAADARRVTVAADGSGDFSTVQGALDWVPDNHAGRVTVFVKNGDYEEIVYARNKHDVTVQGESRDGVRIHYANNEVFNPHPPNVGTNELPGTFPSRRAAFALDHVRDMVLDNLTIATTANGQAEGLLLNGERTIVRNVTIEGAGDALQTNGSAYFENIRLTGTGDTILGRGPAYFRHCEIASRGAF
;
A
#
# COMPACT_ATOMS: atom_id res chain seq x y z
N ALA A 1 -18.01 -19.39 -0.73
CA ALA A 1 -18.11 -18.30 0.27
C ALA A 1 -19.43 -17.56 0.07
N ARG A 2 -20.03 -17.01 1.14
CA ARG A 2 -21.18 -16.10 1.05
C ARG A 2 -20.62 -14.68 1.01
N ALA A 3 -21.11 -13.85 0.10
CA ALA A 3 -20.69 -12.45 0.04
C ALA A 3 -20.98 -11.75 1.39
N PRO A 4 -20.07 -10.89 1.89
CA PRO A 4 -20.29 -10.14 3.12
C PRO A 4 -21.50 -9.20 2.97
N ALA A 5 -22.17 -8.91 4.08
CA ALA A 5 -23.29 -7.96 4.10
C ALA A 5 -22.81 -6.56 3.70
N ALA A 6 -23.59 -5.82 2.92
CA ALA A 6 -23.19 -4.53 2.36
C ALA A 6 -22.87 -3.44 3.41
N ASP A 7 -23.34 -3.62 4.64
CA ASP A 7 -23.12 -2.73 5.79
C ASP A 7 -22.03 -3.24 6.76
N ALA A 8 -21.35 -4.32 6.43
CA ALA A 8 -20.29 -4.87 7.25
C ALA A 8 -19.16 -3.84 7.46
N ARG A 9 -18.69 -3.73 8.70
CA ARG A 9 -17.57 -2.84 9.08
C ARG A 9 -16.24 -3.56 9.20
N ARG A 10 -16.27 -4.88 9.05
CA ARG A 10 -15.08 -5.72 9.05
C ARG A 10 -15.30 -6.85 8.05
N VAL A 11 -14.33 -7.04 7.15
CA VAL A 11 -14.25 -8.18 6.24
C VAL A 11 -12.91 -8.87 6.42
N THR A 12 -12.87 -10.16 6.15
CA THR A 12 -11.69 -11.00 6.32
C THR A 12 -11.15 -11.43 4.96
N VAL A 13 -9.86 -11.24 4.74
CA VAL A 13 -9.11 -11.75 3.60
C VAL A 13 -8.31 -12.96 4.05
N ALA A 14 -8.39 -14.07 3.32
CA ALA A 14 -7.59 -15.27 3.59
C ALA A 14 -7.21 -15.96 2.28
N ALA A 15 -5.91 -16.14 2.03
CA ALA A 15 -5.40 -16.74 0.80
C ALA A 15 -5.91 -18.17 0.58
N ASP A 16 -6.22 -18.91 1.65
CA ASP A 16 -6.80 -20.26 1.62
C ASP A 16 -8.30 -20.32 1.28
N GLY A 17 -8.94 -19.16 1.08
CA GLY A 17 -10.37 -19.06 0.78
C GLY A 17 -11.28 -19.20 2.01
N SER A 18 -10.73 -19.24 3.23
CA SER A 18 -11.50 -19.29 4.49
C SER A 18 -12.11 -17.94 4.91
N GLY A 19 -11.78 -16.86 4.18
CA GLY A 19 -12.27 -15.50 4.42
C GLY A 19 -13.48 -15.12 3.56
N ASP A 20 -13.89 -13.86 3.68
CA ASP A 20 -14.86 -13.22 2.79
C ASP A 20 -14.27 -12.99 1.39
N PHE A 21 -12.95 -12.74 1.33
CA PHE A 21 -12.17 -12.56 0.11
C PHE A 21 -10.90 -13.39 0.15
N SER A 22 -10.37 -13.73 -1.04
CA SER A 22 -9.05 -14.35 -1.19
C SER A 22 -7.92 -13.36 -1.47
N THR A 23 -8.27 -12.14 -1.86
CA THR A 23 -7.31 -11.08 -2.24
C THR A 23 -7.61 -9.78 -1.50
N VAL A 24 -6.57 -8.98 -1.26
CA VAL A 24 -6.68 -7.65 -0.64
C VAL A 24 -7.33 -6.68 -1.61
N GLN A 25 -7.00 -6.76 -2.90
CA GLN A 25 -7.65 -5.97 -3.95
C GLN A 25 -9.17 -6.17 -3.94
N GLY A 26 -9.63 -7.43 -3.92
CA GLY A 26 -11.07 -7.73 -3.96
C GLY A 26 -11.82 -7.20 -2.74
N ALA A 27 -11.18 -7.19 -1.57
CA ALA A 27 -11.75 -6.59 -0.36
C ALA A 27 -11.83 -5.06 -0.45
N LEU A 28 -10.81 -4.40 -1.00
CA LEU A 28 -10.79 -2.94 -1.19
C LEU A 28 -11.78 -2.48 -2.28
N ASP A 29 -11.96 -3.28 -3.34
CA ASP A 29 -12.96 -3.03 -4.39
C ASP A 29 -14.39 -3.11 -3.85
N TRP A 30 -14.63 -4.01 -2.89
CA TRP A 30 -15.92 -4.15 -2.25
C TRP A 30 -16.30 -2.95 -1.36
N VAL A 31 -15.32 -2.24 -0.77
CA VAL A 31 -15.58 -1.07 0.06
C VAL A 31 -16.13 0.08 -0.82
N PRO A 32 -17.36 0.58 -0.61
CA PRO A 32 -17.90 1.68 -1.41
C PRO A 32 -17.16 3.00 -1.17
N ASP A 33 -17.01 3.86 -2.18
CA ASP A 33 -16.30 5.14 -2.01
C ASP A 33 -16.95 6.06 -0.95
N ASN A 34 -18.26 5.96 -0.74
CA ASN A 34 -19.03 6.80 0.19
C ASN A 34 -19.68 6.00 1.32
N HIS A 35 -18.89 5.38 2.18
CA HIS A 35 -19.39 4.74 3.41
C HIS A 35 -19.28 5.66 4.63
N ALA A 36 -20.19 5.47 5.60
CA ALA A 36 -20.16 6.18 6.88
C ALA A 36 -19.28 5.43 7.90
N GLY A 37 -18.33 6.07 8.58
CA GLY A 37 -17.50 5.42 9.61
C GLY A 37 -16.47 4.43 9.05
N ARG A 38 -15.60 3.92 9.94
CA ARG A 38 -14.41 3.14 9.53
C ARG A 38 -14.72 1.70 9.14
N VAL A 39 -14.08 1.22 8.08
CA VAL A 39 -14.14 -0.18 7.62
C VAL A 39 -12.77 -0.84 7.81
N THR A 40 -12.75 -2.06 8.37
CA THR A 40 -11.53 -2.84 8.55
C THR A 40 -11.47 -4.00 7.57
N VAL A 41 -10.48 -3.98 6.69
CA VAL A 41 -10.03 -5.14 5.91
C VAL A 41 -9.01 -5.89 6.75
N PHE A 42 -9.43 -6.98 7.37
CA PHE A 42 -8.54 -7.83 8.17
C PHE A 42 -7.92 -8.91 7.28
N VAL A 43 -6.59 -8.98 7.22
CA VAL A 43 -5.86 -9.89 6.36
C VAL A 43 -5.22 -10.99 7.22
N LYS A 44 -5.65 -12.24 7.06
CA LYS A 44 -5.02 -13.37 7.75
C LYS A 44 -3.59 -13.58 7.26
N ASN A 45 -2.78 -14.25 8.08
CA ASN A 45 -1.46 -14.69 7.65
C ASN A 45 -1.54 -15.49 6.33
N GLY A 46 -0.65 -15.19 5.40
CA GLY A 46 -0.66 -15.72 4.05
C GLY A 46 0.30 -14.97 3.13
N ASP A 47 0.58 -15.59 1.99
CA ASP A 47 1.31 -14.99 0.87
C ASP A 47 0.30 -14.56 -0.20
N TYR A 48 0.32 -13.29 -0.55
CA TYR A 48 -0.60 -12.63 -1.45
C TYR A 48 0.19 -12.02 -2.61
N GLU A 49 0.37 -12.80 -3.68
CA GLU A 49 1.00 -12.33 -4.92
C GLU A 49 -0.02 -11.55 -5.76
N GLU A 50 -0.15 -10.26 -5.52
CA GLU A 50 -1.12 -9.37 -6.17
C GLU A 50 -0.62 -7.93 -6.22
N ILE A 51 -1.04 -7.19 -7.26
CA ILE A 51 -0.95 -5.72 -7.26
C ILE A 51 -2.19 -5.20 -6.52
N VAL A 52 -1.97 -4.31 -5.56
CA VAL A 52 -3.06 -3.60 -4.86
C VAL A 52 -3.11 -2.14 -5.32
N TYR A 53 -4.24 -1.72 -5.85
CA TYR A 53 -4.56 -0.35 -6.18
C TYR A 53 -5.94 0.02 -5.64
N ALA A 54 -6.01 1.03 -4.76
CA ALA A 54 -7.26 1.58 -4.30
C ALA A 54 -7.29 3.10 -4.50
N ARG A 55 -8.40 3.59 -5.05
CA ARG A 55 -8.63 5.01 -5.31
C ARG A 55 -9.86 5.54 -4.59
N ASN A 56 -9.83 6.82 -4.18
CA ASN A 56 -10.97 7.54 -3.60
C ASN A 56 -11.54 6.89 -2.33
N LYS A 57 -10.74 6.10 -1.60
CA LYS A 57 -11.15 5.47 -0.35
C LYS A 57 -10.88 6.38 0.84
N HIS A 58 -11.73 6.29 1.85
CA HIS A 58 -11.53 6.98 3.12
C HIS A 58 -11.89 6.13 4.32
N ASP A 59 -11.29 6.44 5.47
CA ASP A 59 -11.62 5.76 6.74
C ASP A 59 -11.50 4.23 6.64
N VAL A 60 -10.53 3.71 5.89
CA VAL A 60 -10.28 2.27 5.76
C VAL A 60 -9.01 1.88 6.53
N THR A 61 -9.09 0.77 7.27
CA THR A 61 -7.95 0.12 7.89
C THR A 61 -7.67 -1.20 7.20
N VAL A 62 -6.48 -1.37 6.62
CA VAL A 62 -5.95 -2.66 6.20
C VAL A 62 -5.07 -3.17 7.34
N GLN A 63 -5.55 -4.19 8.04
CA GLN A 63 -4.90 -4.74 9.23
C GLN A 63 -4.53 -6.19 8.99
N GLY A 64 -3.24 -6.49 8.93
CA GLY A 64 -2.77 -7.87 8.93
C GLY A 64 -2.88 -8.51 10.30
N GLU A 65 -2.99 -9.84 10.31
CA GLU A 65 -2.94 -10.67 11.51
C GLU A 65 -1.58 -10.58 12.19
N SER A 66 -0.50 -10.51 11.39
CA SER A 66 0.85 -10.23 11.89
C SER A 66 1.73 -9.62 10.80
N ARG A 67 2.68 -8.76 11.21
CA ARG A 67 3.61 -8.08 10.28
C ARG A 67 4.36 -9.07 9.39
N ASP A 68 4.91 -10.12 10.01
CA ASP A 68 5.81 -11.05 9.32
C ASP A 68 5.05 -12.25 8.71
N GLY A 69 3.78 -12.45 9.07
CA GLY A 69 2.94 -13.54 8.54
C GLY A 69 2.02 -13.13 7.38
N VAL A 70 1.78 -11.83 7.17
CA VAL A 70 1.04 -11.31 6.01
C VAL A 70 2.03 -10.66 5.03
N ARG A 71 2.16 -11.24 3.84
CA ARG A 71 3.01 -10.68 2.78
C ARG A 71 2.20 -10.39 1.53
N ILE A 72 2.08 -9.12 1.16
CA ILE A 72 1.45 -8.65 -0.07
C ILE A 72 2.55 -8.19 -1.01
N HIS A 73 2.66 -8.82 -2.17
CA HIS A 73 3.77 -8.55 -3.07
C HIS A 73 3.47 -8.76 -4.55
N TYR A 74 4.22 -8.09 -5.41
CA TYR A 74 4.22 -8.34 -6.85
C TYR A 74 5.49 -7.83 -7.51
N ALA A 75 5.90 -8.41 -8.64
CA ALA A 75 7.00 -7.90 -9.45
C ALA A 75 6.51 -6.75 -10.35
N ASN A 76 6.58 -5.49 -9.88
CA ASN A 76 6.18 -4.31 -10.65
C ASN A 76 7.26 -3.23 -10.61
N ASN A 77 7.51 -2.57 -11.75
CA ASN A 77 8.51 -1.51 -11.91
C ASN A 77 8.24 -0.65 -13.16
N GLU A 78 9.01 0.43 -13.34
CA GLU A 78 8.84 1.37 -14.46
C GLU A 78 8.92 0.70 -15.83
N VAL A 79 9.78 -0.31 -15.99
CA VAL A 79 9.92 -1.02 -17.27
C VAL A 79 8.65 -1.80 -17.63
N PHE A 80 8.03 -2.42 -16.62
CA PHE A 80 6.82 -3.21 -16.80
C PHE A 80 5.55 -2.35 -16.91
N ASN A 81 5.46 -1.26 -16.14
CA ASN A 81 4.28 -0.41 -16.08
C ASN A 81 4.67 1.08 -16.10
N PRO A 82 5.13 1.59 -17.26
CA PRO A 82 5.67 2.94 -17.35
C PRO A 82 4.58 4.00 -17.26
N HIS A 83 4.97 5.19 -16.82
CA HIS A 83 4.13 6.37 -17.01
C HIS A 83 4.15 6.83 -18.49
N PRO A 84 3.12 7.56 -18.98
CA PRO A 84 3.17 8.17 -20.30
C PRO A 84 4.43 9.04 -20.45
N PRO A 85 5.14 9.01 -21.59
CA PRO A 85 6.43 9.71 -21.75
C PRO A 85 6.37 11.23 -21.53
N ASN A 86 5.19 11.82 -21.67
CA ASN A 86 4.93 13.25 -21.57
C ASN A 86 4.28 13.67 -20.23
N VAL A 87 4.19 12.78 -19.26
CA VAL A 87 3.63 13.04 -17.93
C VAL A 87 4.66 12.60 -16.91
N GLY A 88 5.22 13.50 -16.11
CA GLY A 88 6.14 13.06 -15.06
C GLY A 88 5.40 12.36 -13.92
N THR A 89 6.13 11.49 -13.23
CA THR A 89 5.62 10.64 -12.15
C THR A 89 5.09 11.49 -10.99
N ASN A 90 3.76 11.49 -10.80
CA ASN A 90 3.08 12.19 -9.71
C ASN A 90 3.43 13.70 -9.61
N GLU A 91 3.58 14.40 -10.75
CA GLU A 91 4.00 15.82 -10.76
C GLU A 91 2.99 16.79 -10.13
N LEU A 92 1.69 16.56 -10.32
CA LEU A 92 0.62 17.40 -9.77
C LEU A 92 -0.46 16.55 -9.08
N PRO A 93 -1.11 17.05 -8.02
CA PRO A 93 -2.28 16.39 -7.45
C PRO A 93 -3.34 16.12 -8.52
N GLY A 94 -3.80 14.87 -8.63
CA GLY A 94 -4.82 14.46 -9.59
C GLY A 94 -4.31 14.14 -11.00
N THR A 95 -2.99 14.17 -11.27
CA THR A 95 -2.43 13.64 -12.53
C THR A 95 -2.31 12.11 -12.50
N PHE A 96 -1.83 11.52 -13.60
CA PHE A 96 -1.63 10.08 -13.73
C PHE A 96 -0.75 9.55 -12.58
N PRO A 97 -1.28 8.70 -11.69
CA PRO A 97 -0.47 8.12 -10.63
C PRO A 97 0.54 7.14 -11.24
N SER A 98 1.76 7.10 -10.71
CA SER A 98 2.70 6.01 -11.04
C SER A 98 1.99 4.66 -10.84
N ARG A 99 2.03 3.79 -11.84
CA ARG A 99 1.35 2.48 -11.78
C ARG A 99 2.29 1.33 -11.41
N ARG A 100 3.54 1.66 -11.07
CA ARG A 100 4.60 0.66 -10.93
C ARG A 100 4.84 0.17 -9.49
N ALA A 101 4.10 0.71 -8.52
CA ALA A 101 4.11 0.21 -7.15
C ALA A 101 3.43 -1.16 -7.05
N ALA A 102 3.87 -2.00 -6.13
CA ALA A 102 3.14 -3.23 -5.77
C ALA A 102 1.85 -2.91 -4.99
N PHE A 103 1.89 -1.87 -4.13
CA PHE A 103 0.75 -1.39 -3.37
C PHE A 103 0.61 0.13 -3.52
N ALA A 104 -0.51 0.58 -4.08
CA ALA A 104 -0.78 1.99 -4.33
C ALA A 104 -2.13 2.44 -3.74
N LEU A 105 -2.10 3.53 -2.98
CA LEU A 105 -3.28 4.23 -2.48
C LEU A 105 -3.36 5.61 -3.11
N ASP A 106 -4.42 5.87 -3.88
CA ASP A 106 -4.54 7.06 -4.71
C ASP A 106 -5.77 7.92 -4.37
N HIS A 107 -5.58 9.22 -4.18
CA HIS A 107 -6.61 10.14 -3.74
C HIS A 107 -7.37 9.62 -2.50
N VAL A 108 -6.62 9.10 -1.52
CA VAL A 108 -7.19 8.54 -0.29
C VAL A 108 -7.10 9.52 0.87
N ARG A 109 -7.92 9.30 1.92
CA ARG A 109 -7.78 10.01 3.19
C ARG A 109 -8.05 9.11 4.40
N ASP A 110 -7.43 9.41 5.55
CA ASP A 110 -7.73 8.73 6.81
C ASP A 110 -7.52 7.19 6.76
N MET A 111 -6.55 6.76 5.95
CA MET A 111 -6.17 5.36 5.76
C MET A 111 -5.26 4.87 6.88
N VAL A 112 -5.37 3.59 7.22
CA VAL A 112 -4.46 2.93 8.16
C VAL A 112 -3.95 1.63 7.56
N LEU A 113 -2.62 1.46 7.50
CA LEU A 113 -1.96 0.18 7.22
C LEU A 113 -1.29 -0.30 8.51
N ASP A 114 -1.64 -1.49 8.98
CA ASP A 114 -1.19 -2.00 10.28
C ASP A 114 -0.83 -3.50 10.21
N ASN A 115 0.28 -3.90 10.83
CA ASN A 115 0.68 -5.30 11.00
C ASN A 115 0.78 -6.13 9.72
N LEU A 116 1.48 -5.67 8.68
CA LEU A 116 1.66 -6.44 7.44
C LEU A 116 3.00 -6.14 6.75
N THR A 117 3.37 -6.95 5.77
CA THR A 117 4.52 -6.71 4.87
C THR A 117 4.02 -6.40 3.46
N ILE A 118 4.56 -5.33 2.88
CA ILE A 118 4.33 -4.91 1.50
C ILE A 118 5.67 -4.97 0.76
N ALA A 119 5.69 -5.60 -0.41
CA ALA A 119 6.92 -5.73 -1.18
C ALA A 119 6.71 -5.59 -2.69
N THR A 120 7.67 -4.99 -3.39
CA THR A 120 7.90 -5.33 -4.80
C THR A 120 9.10 -6.27 -4.90
N THR A 121 9.02 -7.24 -5.81
CA THR A 121 10.10 -8.18 -6.10
C THR A 121 10.89 -7.79 -7.35
N ALA A 122 10.59 -6.64 -7.95
CA ALA A 122 11.30 -6.09 -9.10
C ALA A 122 12.44 -5.13 -8.69
N ASN A 123 13.33 -4.83 -9.64
CA ASN A 123 14.44 -3.89 -9.49
C ASN A 123 14.27 -2.65 -10.37
N GLY A 124 15.19 -1.70 -10.26
CA GLY A 124 15.09 -0.38 -10.89
C GLY A 124 14.11 0.47 -10.09
N GLN A 125 13.38 1.36 -10.75
CA GLN A 125 12.35 2.15 -10.07
C GLN A 125 11.12 1.27 -9.81
N ALA A 126 10.99 0.83 -8.55
CA ALA A 126 10.07 -0.20 -8.11
C ALA A 126 9.70 0.06 -6.64
N GLU A 127 8.53 0.65 -6.43
CA GLU A 127 8.01 0.95 -5.11
C GLU A 127 7.33 -0.28 -4.49
N GLY A 128 7.61 -0.53 -3.22
CA GLY A 128 6.76 -1.41 -2.42
C GLY A 128 5.43 -0.71 -2.14
N LEU A 129 5.49 0.52 -1.65
CA LEU A 129 4.33 1.33 -1.26
C LEU A 129 4.36 2.71 -1.91
N LEU A 130 3.24 3.08 -2.53
CA LEU A 130 2.97 4.43 -3.02
C LEU A 130 1.71 4.99 -2.36
N LEU A 131 1.85 6.15 -1.72
CA LEU A 131 0.77 6.90 -1.09
C LEU A 131 0.57 8.22 -1.84
N ASN A 132 -0.65 8.45 -2.31
CA ASN A 132 -1.16 9.74 -2.75
C ASN A 132 -2.42 10.03 -1.92
N GLY A 133 -2.27 10.75 -0.81
CA GLY A 133 -3.39 11.00 0.09
C GLY A 133 -3.06 11.74 1.37
N GLU A 134 -4.06 11.94 2.22
CA GLU A 134 -3.93 12.72 3.44
C GLU A 134 -4.25 11.92 4.70
N ARG A 135 -3.55 12.23 5.80
CA ARG A 135 -3.77 11.65 7.13
C ARG A 135 -3.66 10.12 7.12
N THR A 136 -2.70 9.60 6.38
CA THR A 136 -2.42 8.15 6.35
C THR A 136 -1.53 7.76 7.53
N ILE A 137 -1.88 6.68 8.21
CA ILE A 137 -1.05 6.06 9.25
C ILE A 137 -0.52 4.72 8.72
N VAL A 138 0.79 4.52 8.82
CA VAL A 138 1.44 3.24 8.54
C VAL A 138 2.18 2.79 9.79
N ARG A 139 1.73 1.70 10.41
CA ARG A 139 2.23 1.27 11.72
C ARG A 139 2.60 -0.20 11.72
N ASN A 140 3.77 -0.53 12.28
CA ASN A 140 4.24 -1.92 12.37
C ASN A 140 4.19 -2.65 11.02
N VAL A 141 4.64 -1.96 9.96
CA VAL A 141 4.65 -2.47 8.58
C VAL A 141 6.10 -2.66 8.12
N THR A 142 6.36 -3.73 7.39
CA THR A 142 7.59 -3.89 6.60
C THR A 142 7.31 -3.47 5.17
N ILE A 143 8.16 -2.61 4.60
CA ILE A 143 8.10 -2.13 3.22
C ILE A 143 9.40 -2.53 2.53
N GLU A 144 9.30 -3.30 1.47
CA GLU A 144 10.43 -3.75 0.65
C GLU A 144 10.26 -3.23 -0.77
N GLY A 145 11.24 -2.46 -1.24
CA GLY A 145 11.31 -2.07 -2.65
C GLY A 145 12.75 -1.96 -3.14
N ALA A 146 12.90 -1.33 -4.31
CA ALA A 146 14.20 -1.00 -4.88
C ALA A 146 14.32 0.52 -5.00
N GLY A 147 14.40 1.04 -6.22
CA GLY A 147 14.34 2.46 -6.51
C GLY A 147 13.00 3.04 -6.11
N ASP A 148 12.98 4.20 -5.45
CA ASP A 148 11.76 4.86 -5.00
C ASP A 148 10.94 4.03 -3.98
N ALA A 149 11.57 3.07 -3.26
CA ALA A 149 10.93 1.99 -2.49
C ALA A 149 9.68 2.40 -1.67
N LEU A 150 9.70 3.57 -1.04
CA LEU A 150 8.52 4.24 -0.48
C LEU A 150 8.29 5.58 -1.18
N GLN A 151 7.13 5.70 -1.85
CA GLN A 151 6.61 6.98 -2.27
C GLN A 151 5.53 7.49 -1.32
N THR A 152 5.74 8.68 -0.74
CA THR A 152 4.80 9.29 0.21
C THR A 152 4.43 10.72 -0.18
N ASN A 153 3.28 10.85 -0.88
CA ASN A 153 2.73 12.13 -1.30
C ASN A 153 1.49 12.48 -0.46
N GLY A 154 1.55 13.63 0.20
CA GLY A 154 0.59 14.12 1.18
C GLY A 154 0.98 13.83 2.63
N SER A 155 0.03 13.95 3.56
CA SER A 155 0.32 13.85 5.00
C SER A 155 0.32 12.40 5.50
N ALA A 156 1.44 11.97 6.07
CA ALA A 156 1.60 10.59 6.56
C ALA A 156 2.37 10.51 7.89
N TYR A 157 1.97 9.55 8.73
CA TYR A 157 2.64 9.19 9.97
C TYR A 157 3.07 7.73 9.92
N PHE A 158 4.38 7.50 10.01
CA PHE A 158 5.00 6.18 10.00
C PHE A 158 5.51 5.86 11.41
N GLU A 159 5.07 4.74 11.97
CA GLU A 159 5.47 4.30 13.30
C GLU A 159 5.92 2.84 13.30
N ASN A 160 7.14 2.58 13.80
CA ASN A 160 7.67 1.23 13.91
C ASN A 160 7.68 0.48 12.56
N ILE A 161 8.04 1.18 11.48
CA ILE A 161 8.18 0.54 10.17
C ILE A 161 9.60 0.02 9.95
N ARG A 162 9.72 -0.99 9.08
CA ARG A 162 10.99 -1.43 8.49
C ARG A 162 10.94 -1.13 7.00
N LEU A 163 11.83 -0.29 6.49
CA LEU A 163 11.90 0.07 5.09
C LEU A 163 13.25 -0.34 4.51
N THR A 164 13.21 -1.09 3.40
CA THR A 164 14.39 -1.41 2.59
C THR A 164 14.20 -0.93 1.17
N GLY A 165 15.19 -0.24 0.62
CA GLY A 165 15.26 0.17 -0.79
C GLY A 165 16.67 0.10 -1.37
N THR A 166 16.83 0.62 -2.60
CA THR A 166 18.13 0.91 -3.22
C THR A 166 18.29 2.43 -3.38
N GLY A 167 18.49 2.96 -4.60
CA GLY A 167 18.53 4.40 -4.83
C GLY A 167 17.19 5.06 -4.52
N ASP A 168 17.20 6.30 -4.04
CA ASP A 168 15.99 7.07 -3.71
C ASP A 168 14.99 6.28 -2.82
N THR A 169 15.48 5.61 -1.77
CA THR A 169 14.67 4.73 -0.91
C THR A 169 13.36 5.36 -0.41
N ILE A 170 13.35 6.68 -0.17
CA ILE A 170 12.13 7.45 0.12
C ILE A 170 12.05 8.63 -0.84
N LEU A 171 10.95 8.70 -1.58
CA LEU A 171 10.58 9.86 -2.40
C LEU A 171 9.22 10.38 -1.91
N GLY A 172 9.00 11.69 -1.87
CA GLY A 172 7.72 12.19 -1.38
C GLY A 172 7.50 13.68 -1.56
N ARG A 173 6.24 14.07 -1.51
CA ARG A 173 5.76 15.45 -1.61
C ARG A 173 4.74 15.70 -0.52
N GLY A 174 5.14 16.36 0.57
CA GLY A 174 4.25 16.65 1.70
C GLY A 174 4.86 16.24 3.04
N PRO A 175 4.13 16.46 4.15
CA PRO A 175 4.65 16.17 5.48
C PRO A 175 4.59 14.67 5.77
N ALA A 176 5.75 14.07 6.00
CA ALA A 176 5.89 12.70 6.50
C ALA A 176 6.68 12.69 7.80
N TYR A 177 6.13 12.09 8.85
CA TYR A 177 6.80 11.94 10.14
C TYR A 177 7.09 10.47 10.43
N PHE A 178 8.33 10.16 10.81
CA PHE A 178 8.81 8.80 11.06
C PHE A 178 9.21 8.64 12.53
N ARG A 179 8.60 7.68 13.23
CA ARG A 179 8.84 7.40 14.65
C ARG A 179 9.24 5.94 14.85
N HIS A 180 10.40 5.73 15.47
CA HIS A 180 10.94 4.38 15.75
C HIS A 180 11.06 3.50 14.48
N CYS A 181 11.47 4.08 13.35
CA CYS A 181 11.56 3.38 12.09
C CYS A 181 12.99 2.90 11.81
N GLU A 182 13.11 1.72 11.20
CA GLU A 182 14.36 1.20 10.64
C GLU A 182 14.33 1.43 9.12
N ILE A 183 15.26 2.23 8.59
CA ILE A 183 15.34 2.55 7.16
C ILE A 183 16.73 2.17 6.65
N ALA A 184 16.79 1.31 5.64
CA ALA A 184 18.03 0.83 5.05
C ALA A 184 18.02 0.95 3.53
N SER A 185 19.12 1.46 2.97
CA SER A 185 19.40 1.38 1.54
C SER A 185 20.49 0.34 1.29
N ARG A 186 20.29 -0.55 0.31
CA ARG A 186 21.21 -1.65 -0.03
C ARG A 186 22.22 -1.30 -1.13
N GLY A 187 22.18 -0.08 -1.66
CA GLY A 187 23.10 0.36 -2.72
C GLY A 187 22.50 1.45 -3.60
N ALA A 188 23.33 1.98 -4.49
CA ALA A 188 22.85 2.80 -5.60
C ALA A 188 22.11 1.93 -6.62
N PHE A 189 21.27 2.57 -7.44
CA PHE A 189 20.56 1.97 -8.58
C PHE A 189 21.44 1.05 -9.42
#